data_AF-A0A7C1S526-F1
#
_entry.id   AF-A0A7C1S526-F1
#
_cell.length_a   1.000
_cell.length_b   1.000
_cell.length_c   1.000
_cell.angle_alpha   90.00
_cell.angle_beta   90.00
_cell.angle_gamma   90.00
#
_symmetry.space_group_name_H-M   'P 1'
#
loop_
_entity.id
_entity.type
_entity.pdbx_description
1 polymer ?
#
loop_
_entity_poly.entity_id
_entity_poly.type
_entity_poly.pdbx_seq_one_letter_code
_entity_poly.pdbx_strand_id
1 'polypeptide(L)'
;MANRFPSFNLVGTYGGASTKVRNILDSPNILWNILLQAVQPVIDSGRRSAEVERTRAVFREKLAAYHKTVLNAFKEVEDSLIKNSSSEKRISMLKENMAASENSLRIALDRYIQGLTDYLPVLTGQLHNFTAKSRLLAAKRQLISDRIELARALGGEWTDEIMKEYLTDKKGSTYEH
;
A
#
# COMPACT_ATOMS: atom_id res chain seq x y z
N MET A 1 14.08 -21.85 13.50
CA MET A 1 15.19 -22.79 13.21
C MET A 1 15.52 -23.65 14.45
N ALA A 2 14.57 -24.45 14.97
CA ALA A 2 14.73 -25.08 16.29
C ALA A 2 14.55 -26.60 16.35
N ASN A 3 14.47 -27.31 15.21
CA ASN A 3 14.21 -28.77 15.18
C ASN A 3 15.40 -29.64 14.70
N ARG A 4 16.65 -29.18 14.91
CA ARG A 4 17.86 -29.94 14.58
C ARG A 4 18.68 -30.42 15.78
N PHE A 5 18.22 -30.17 17.00
CA PHE A 5 18.89 -30.61 18.21
C PHE A 5 18.00 -31.59 18.99
N PRO A 6 18.57 -32.68 19.55
CA PRO A 6 17.83 -33.53 20.47
C PRO A 6 17.36 -32.68 21.65
N SER A 7 16.05 -32.63 21.86
CA SER A 7 15.46 -32.01 23.06
C SER A 7 15.70 -32.94 24.24
N PHE A 8 16.61 -32.59 25.14
CA PHE A 8 16.76 -33.29 26.41
C PHE A 8 15.72 -32.75 27.39
N ASN A 9 14.59 -33.46 27.54
CA ASN A 9 13.67 -33.21 28.64
C ASN A 9 14.28 -33.80 29.92
N LEU A 10 14.89 -32.95 30.75
CA LEU A 10 15.42 -33.34 32.05
C LEU A 10 14.26 -33.46 33.04
N VAL A 11 13.66 -34.65 33.15
CA VAL A 11 12.74 -34.96 34.25
C VAL A 11 13.59 -35.20 35.50
N GLY A 12 13.83 -34.15 36.28
CA GLY A 12 14.49 -34.24 37.57
C GLY A 12 13.52 -34.70 38.65
N THR A 13 13.37 -36.01 38.85
CA THR A 13 12.70 -36.55 40.03
C THR A 13 13.68 -36.53 41.21
N TYR A 14 13.52 -35.56 42.11
CA TYR A 14 14.22 -35.54 43.40
C TYR A 14 13.54 -36.56 44.34
N GLY A 15 14.12 -37.75 44.44
CA GLY A 15 13.69 -38.80 45.36
C GLY A 15 14.78 -39.84 45.53
N GLY A 16 15.29 -40.02 46.74
CA GLY A 16 16.43 -40.89 47.05
C GLY A 16 16.23 -42.34 46.59
N ALA A 17 17.13 -42.84 45.74
CA ALA A 17 17.15 -44.24 45.30
C ALA A 17 18.37 -44.96 45.87
N SER A 18 18.16 -45.58 47.04
CA SER A 18 18.99 -46.63 47.63
C SER A 18 19.13 -47.82 46.68
N THR A 19 20.38 -48.26 46.42
CA THR A 19 20.90 -49.60 45.98
C THR A 19 20.13 -50.51 45.00
N LYS A 20 18.96 -50.14 44.47
CA LYS A 20 18.14 -50.92 43.53
C LYS A 20 18.36 -50.59 42.05
N VAL A 21 19.18 -49.58 41.75
CA VAL A 21 19.45 -49.15 40.36
C VAL A 21 20.20 -50.23 39.57
N ARG A 22 20.99 -51.10 40.24
CA ARG A 22 21.74 -52.17 39.58
C ARG A 22 20.88 -53.35 39.12
N ASN A 23 19.83 -53.70 39.86
CA ASN A 23 18.94 -54.83 39.52
C ASN A 23 17.92 -54.49 38.41
N ILE A 24 17.67 -53.21 38.15
CA ILE A 24 16.75 -52.77 37.08
C ILE A 24 17.46 -52.81 35.70
N LEU A 25 18.78 -52.73 35.66
CA LEU A 25 19.57 -52.81 34.43
C LEU A 25 19.90 -54.26 34.01
N ASP A 26 19.78 -55.23 34.91
CA ASP A 26 20.02 -56.66 34.63
C ASP A 26 18.83 -57.38 33.99
N SER A 27 17.68 -56.71 33.79
CA SER A 27 16.54 -57.28 33.07
C SER A 27 16.73 -57.13 31.55
N PRO A 28 16.82 -58.24 30.78
CA PRO A 28 16.99 -58.19 29.32
C PRO A 28 15.91 -57.36 28.61
N ASN A 29 14.73 -57.25 29.22
CA ASN A 29 13.58 -56.52 28.68
C ASN A 29 13.74 -54.99 28.74
N ILE A 30 14.50 -54.46 29.69
CA ILE A 30 14.65 -52.99 29.83
C ILE A 30 15.67 -52.47 28.81
N LEU A 31 16.78 -53.20 28.60
CA LEU A 31 17.73 -52.90 27.53
C LEU A 31 17.07 -52.98 26.15
N TRP A 32 16.24 -53.99 25.89
CA TRP A 32 15.48 -54.10 24.64
C TRP A 32 14.48 -52.95 24.43
N ASN A 33 13.76 -52.51 25.48
CA ASN A 33 12.83 -51.39 25.38
C ASN A 33 13.54 -50.03 25.17
N ILE A 34 14.69 -49.82 25.79
CA ILE A 34 15.50 -48.61 25.58
C ILE A 34 16.06 -48.57 24.16
N LEU A 35 16.55 -49.70 23.65
CA LEU A 35 17.00 -49.82 22.26
C LEU A 35 15.87 -49.54 21.26
N LEU A 36 14.67 -50.08 21.49
CA LEU A 36 13.50 -49.81 20.65
C LEU A 36 13.07 -48.34 20.69
N GLN A 37 13.11 -47.69 21.86
CA GLN A 37 12.82 -46.25 21.99
C GLN A 37 13.92 -45.37 21.36
N ALA A 38 15.18 -45.79 21.41
CA ALA A 38 16.29 -45.09 20.75
C ALA A 38 16.26 -45.22 19.22
N VAL A 39 15.73 -46.32 18.69
CA VAL A 39 15.53 -46.55 17.24
C VAL A 39 14.29 -45.81 16.70
N GLN A 40 13.40 -45.35 17.59
CA GLN A 40 12.16 -44.60 17.30
C GLN A 40 12.36 -43.10 16.96
N PRO A 41 13.44 -42.69 16.27
CA PRO A 41 13.27 -41.70 15.20
C PRO A 41 14.21 -41.89 14.01
N VAL A 42 14.80 -43.07 13.81
CA VAL A 42 15.67 -43.31 12.65
C VAL A 42 14.85 -43.43 11.36
N ILE A 43 13.61 -43.93 11.46
CA ILE A 43 12.65 -44.01 10.35
C ILE A 43 11.69 -42.82 10.41
N ASP A 44 12.20 -41.59 10.26
CA ASP A 44 11.36 -40.39 10.16
C ASP A 44 10.96 -40.09 8.69
N SER A 45 10.92 -41.13 7.82
CA SER A 45 10.48 -41.15 6.40
C SER A 45 10.59 -39.82 5.62
N GLY A 46 11.70 -39.11 5.73
CA GLY A 46 11.88 -37.77 5.14
C GLY A 46 11.03 -36.64 5.74
N ARG A 47 10.16 -36.87 6.73
CA ARG A 47 9.26 -35.88 7.37
C ARG A 47 9.99 -34.63 7.86
N ARG A 48 11.17 -34.77 8.47
CA ARG A 48 11.97 -33.59 8.89
C ARG A 48 12.50 -32.79 7.70
N SER A 49 12.90 -33.46 6.63
CA SER A 49 13.33 -32.80 5.39
C SER A 49 12.14 -32.11 4.71
N ALA A 50 10.99 -32.78 4.65
CA ALA A 50 9.73 -32.21 4.16
C ALA A 50 9.27 -31.00 4.99
N GLU A 51 9.44 -31.02 6.32
CA GLU A 51 9.11 -29.88 7.18
C GLU A 51 10.05 -28.67 6.96
N VAL A 52 11.34 -28.93 6.73
CA VAL A 52 12.31 -27.88 6.36
C VAL A 52 11.98 -27.32 4.98
N GLU A 53 11.61 -28.17 4.02
CA GLU A 53 11.20 -27.74 2.68
C GLU A 53 9.91 -26.93 2.72
N ARG A 54 8.90 -27.37 3.49
CA ARG A 54 7.66 -26.63 3.76
C ARG A 54 7.98 -25.25 4.35
N THR A 55 8.82 -25.19 5.38
CA THR A 55 9.20 -23.92 6.01
C THR A 55 9.91 -22.99 5.02
N ARG A 56 10.79 -23.53 4.18
CA ARG A 56 11.48 -22.77 3.12
C ARG A 56 10.50 -22.28 2.05
N ALA A 57 9.52 -23.10 1.67
CA ALA A 57 8.47 -22.72 0.74
C ALA A 57 7.62 -21.57 1.29
N VAL A 58 7.18 -21.65 2.54
CA VAL A 58 6.43 -20.56 3.23
C VAL A 58 7.26 -19.28 3.31
N PHE A 59 8.57 -19.38 3.58
CA PHE A 59 9.43 -18.19 3.56
C PHE A 59 9.50 -17.56 2.17
N ARG A 60 9.69 -18.36 1.11
CA ARG A 60 9.70 -17.86 -0.27
C ARG A 60 8.38 -17.23 -0.66
N GLU A 61 7.27 -17.82 -0.25
CA GLU A 61 5.93 -17.27 -0.45
C GLU A 61 5.78 -15.89 0.20
N LYS A 62 6.17 -15.76 1.48
CA LYS A 62 6.14 -14.47 2.19
C LYS A 62 7.04 -13.43 1.55
N LEU A 63 8.23 -13.82 1.11
CA LEU A 63 9.16 -12.94 0.40
C LEU A 63 8.57 -12.47 -0.94
N ALA A 64 7.97 -13.38 -1.71
CA ALA A 64 7.30 -13.03 -2.96
C ALA A 64 6.10 -12.11 -2.73
N ALA A 65 5.31 -12.34 -1.68
CA ALA A 65 4.21 -11.47 -1.28
C ALA A 65 4.72 -10.07 -0.92
N TYR A 66 5.81 -9.96 -0.15
CA TYR A 66 6.46 -8.68 0.17
C TYR A 66 6.93 -7.94 -1.10
N HIS A 67 7.67 -8.61 -2.00
CA HIS A 67 8.09 -8.02 -3.26
C HIS A 67 6.90 -7.51 -4.08
N LYS A 68 5.82 -8.30 -4.15
CA LYS A 68 4.59 -7.91 -4.85
C LYS A 68 3.96 -6.65 -4.24
N THR A 69 3.86 -6.57 -2.91
CA THR A 69 3.33 -5.38 -2.22
C THR A 69 4.17 -4.14 -2.52
N VAL A 70 5.50 -4.25 -2.45
CA VAL A 70 6.40 -3.13 -2.74
C VAL A 70 6.28 -2.67 -4.19
N LEU A 71 6.30 -3.61 -5.15
CA LEU A 71 6.14 -3.30 -6.57
C LEU A 71 4.79 -2.65 -6.88
N ASN A 72 3.72 -3.12 -6.26
CA ASN A 72 2.40 -2.51 -6.39
C ASN A 72 2.38 -1.08 -5.85
N ALA A 73 2.99 -0.84 -4.68
CA ALA A 73 3.07 0.51 -4.11
C ALA A 73 3.85 1.47 -5.02
N PHE A 74 4.98 1.05 -5.59
CA PHE A 74 5.72 1.86 -6.57
C PHE A 74 4.88 2.18 -7.81
N LYS A 75 4.17 1.18 -8.34
CA LYS A 75 3.28 1.38 -9.48
C LYS A 75 2.15 2.36 -9.17
N GLU A 76 1.51 2.24 -8.01
CA GLU A 76 0.42 3.15 -7.59
C GLU A 76 0.89 4.61 -7.48
N VAL A 77 2.11 4.84 -6.96
CA VAL A 77 2.72 6.17 -6.90
C VAL A 77 3.02 6.70 -8.31
N GLU A 78 3.62 5.89 -9.17
CA GLU A 78 3.95 6.27 -10.55
C GLU A 78 2.68 6.61 -11.35
N ASP A 79 1.65 5.75 -11.29
CA ASP A 79 0.37 5.96 -11.95
C ASP A 79 -0.28 7.27 -11.47
N SER A 80 -0.22 7.56 -10.16
CA SER A 80 -0.77 8.78 -9.57
C SER A 80 0.01 10.04 -9.98
N LEU A 81 1.34 9.98 -10.07
CA LEU A 81 2.19 11.09 -10.52
C LEU A 81 1.91 11.43 -11.99
N ILE A 82 1.85 10.41 -12.85
CA ILE A 82 1.54 10.57 -14.27
C ILE A 82 0.16 11.20 -14.43
N LYS A 83 -0.83 10.72 -13.66
CA LYS A 83 -2.19 11.26 -13.68
C LYS A 83 -2.23 12.74 -13.28
N ASN A 84 -1.56 13.13 -12.18
CA ASN A 84 -1.47 14.53 -11.75
C ASN A 84 -0.84 15.41 -12.84
N SER A 85 0.32 15.01 -13.39
CA SER A 85 1.02 15.77 -14.43
C SER A 85 0.19 15.92 -15.70
N SER A 86 -0.47 14.85 -16.14
CA SER A 86 -1.38 14.86 -17.29
C SER A 86 -2.57 15.79 -17.08
N SER A 87 -3.15 15.80 -15.87
CA SER A 87 -4.25 16.71 -15.50
C SER A 87 -3.81 18.18 -15.50
N GLU A 88 -2.59 18.50 -15.05
CA GLU A 88 -2.03 19.86 -15.13
C GLU A 88 -1.87 20.32 -16.60
N LYS A 89 -1.31 19.46 -17.45
CA LYS A 89 -1.19 19.73 -18.89
C LYS A 89 -2.55 19.95 -19.55
N ARG A 90 -3.53 19.11 -19.21
CA ARG A 90 -4.92 19.23 -19.70
C ARG A 90 -5.56 20.56 -19.27
N ILE A 91 -5.31 21.02 -18.04
CA ILE A 91 -5.79 22.33 -17.57
C ILE A 91 -5.18 23.46 -18.39
N SER A 92 -3.90 23.39 -18.75
CA SER A 92 -3.27 24.40 -19.62
C SER A 92 -4.00 24.50 -20.96
N MET A 93 -4.23 23.36 -21.62
CA MET A 93 -4.95 23.32 -22.90
C MET A 93 -6.39 23.83 -22.78
N LEU A 94 -7.07 23.53 -21.66
CA LEU A 94 -8.43 24.03 -21.42
C LEU A 94 -8.47 25.53 -21.13
N LYS A 95 -7.42 26.11 -20.53
CA LYS A 95 -7.30 27.57 -20.38
C LYS A 95 -7.15 28.25 -21.75
N GLU A 96 -6.32 27.70 -22.64
CA GLU A 96 -6.16 28.19 -24.01
C GLU A 96 -7.49 28.10 -24.78
N ASN A 97 -8.20 26.98 -24.66
CA ASN A 97 -9.53 26.82 -25.28
C ASN A 97 -10.55 27.85 -24.75
N MET A 98 -10.59 28.08 -23.44
CA MET A 98 -11.45 29.09 -22.83
C MET A 98 -11.12 30.49 -23.37
N ALA A 99 -9.84 30.87 -23.40
CA ALA A 99 -9.41 32.16 -23.93
C ALA A 99 -9.78 32.34 -25.41
N ALA A 100 -9.62 31.29 -26.23
CA ALA A 100 -10.04 31.30 -27.63
C ALA A 100 -11.57 31.47 -27.76
N SER A 101 -12.35 30.77 -26.93
CA SER A 101 -13.82 30.89 -26.94
C SER A 101 -14.31 32.28 -26.51
N GLU A 102 -13.61 32.92 -25.57
CA GLU A 102 -13.88 34.29 -25.12
C GLU A 102 -13.59 35.31 -26.23
N ASN A 103 -12.46 35.16 -26.94
CA ASN A 103 -12.15 36.00 -28.10
C ASN A 103 -13.16 35.83 -29.24
N SER A 104 -13.59 34.60 -29.53
CA SER A 104 -14.63 34.33 -30.54
C SER A 104 -15.97 34.98 -30.17
N LEU A 105 -16.37 34.90 -28.90
CA LEU A 105 -17.56 35.58 -28.40
C LEU A 105 -17.45 37.11 -28.56
N ARG A 106 -16.28 37.68 -28.22
CA ARG A 106 -16.04 39.12 -28.40
C ARG A 106 -16.19 39.54 -29.87
N ILE A 107 -15.60 38.81 -30.80
CA ILE A 107 -15.72 39.09 -32.23
C ILE A 107 -17.18 38.99 -32.71
N ALA A 108 -17.92 37.98 -32.24
CA ALA A 108 -19.34 37.85 -32.58
C ALA A 108 -20.17 39.02 -32.04
N LEU A 109 -19.89 39.47 -30.82
CA LEU A 109 -20.54 40.63 -30.20
C LEU A 109 -20.22 41.91 -30.97
N ASP A 110 -18.95 42.13 -31.34
CA ASP A 110 -18.51 43.30 -32.11
C ASP A 110 -19.24 43.37 -33.46
N ARG A 111 -19.37 42.25 -34.18
CA ARG A 111 -20.10 42.17 -35.46
C ARG A 111 -21.60 42.44 -35.30
N TYR A 112 -22.22 41.92 -34.24
CA TYR A 112 -23.62 42.17 -33.94
C TYR A 112 -23.88 43.66 -33.63
N ILE A 113 -23.05 44.29 -32.80
CA ILE A 113 -23.17 45.72 -32.45
C ILE A 113 -22.98 46.61 -33.69
N GLN A 114 -22.12 46.20 -34.62
CA GLN A 114 -21.92 46.89 -35.90
C GLN A 114 -23.02 46.59 -36.93
N GLY A 115 -24.01 45.74 -36.61
CA GLY A 115 -25.09 45.37 -37.53
C GLY A 115 -24.66 44.46 -38.69
N LEU A 116 -23.48 43.81 -38.59
CA LEU A 116 -22.93 42.96 -39.64
C LEU A 116 -23.49 41.52 -39.61
N THR A 117 -24.04 41.09 -38.48
CA THR A 117 -24.59 39.74 -38.27
C THR A 117 -25.78 39.77 -37.32
N ASP A 118 -26.68 38.81 -37.44
CA ASP A 118 -27.76 38.58 -36.47
C ASP A 118 -27.23 38.25 -35.06
N TYR A 119 -28.11 38.18 -34.07
CA TYR A 119 -27.74 37.89 -32.67
C TYR A 119 -27.38 36.41 -32.40
N LEU A 120 -27.80 35.48 -33.27
CA LEU A 120 -27.60 34.04 -33.05
C LEU A 120 -26.12 33.64 -32.82
N PRO A 121 -25.14 34.12 -33.61
CA PRO A 121 -23.71 33.90 -33.34
C PRO A 121 -23.25 34.35 -31.94
N VAL A 122 -23.83 35.41 -31.38
CA VAL A 122 -23.52 35.86 -30.01
C VAL A 122 -24.00 34.83 -29.00
N LEU A 123 -25.24 34.36 -29.13
CA LEU A 123 -25.81 33.34 -28.25
C LEU A 123 -25.03 32.02 -28.33
N THR A 124 -24.71 31.57 -29.54
CA THR A 124 -23.87 30.37 -29.75
C THR A 124 -22.48 30.55 -29.14
N GLY A 125 -21.86 31.73 -29.32
CA GLY A 125 -20.58 32.07 -28.68
C GLY A 125 -20.63 32.06 -27.15
N GLN A 126 -21.71 32.56 -26.54
CA GLN A 126 -21.92 32.53 -25.09
C GLN A 126 -22.02 31.09 -24.58
N LEU A 127 -22.79 30.23 -25.26
CA LEU A 127 -22.91 28.82 -24.90
C LEU A 127 -21.57 28.09 -24.99
N HIS A 128 -20.78 28.34 -26.05
CA HIS A 128 -19.44 27.77 -26.19
C HIS A 128 -18.49 28.24 -25.08
N ASN A 129 -18.47 29.54 -24.78
CA ASN A 129 -17.65 30.10 -23.70
C ASN A 129 -18.03 29.52 -22.33
N PHE A 130 -19.34 29.42 -22.04
CA PHE A 130 -19.83 28.80 -20.80
C PHE A 130 -19.41 27.33 -20.69
N THR A 131 -19.51 26.58 -21.79
CA THR A 131 -19.08 25.17 -21.86
C THR A 131 -17.58 25.04 -21.63
N ALA A 132 -16.76 25.93 -22.22
CA ALA A 132 -15.31 25.94 -22.03
C ALA A 132 -14.93 26.24 -20.57
N LYS A 133 -15.56 27.26 -19.95
CA LYS A 133 -15.37 27.59 -18.52
C LYS A 133 -15.76 26.43 -17.61
N SER A 134 -16.89 25.79 -17.88
CA SER A 134 -17.38 24.63 -17.13
C SER A 134 -16.43 23.43 -17.22
N ARG A 135 -15.88 23.15 -18.42
CA ARG A 135 -14.88 22.08 -18.62
C ARG A 135 -13.57 22.37 -17.87
N LEU A 136 -13.10 23.62 -17.89
CA LEU A 136 -11.92 24.02 -17.13
C LEU A 136 -12.13 23.86 -15.63
N LEU A 137 -13.29 24.25 -15.10
CA LEU A 137 -13.63 24.08 -13.69
C LEU A 137 -13.69 22.59 -13.30
N ALA A 138 -14.33 21.76 -14.12
CA ALA A 138 -14.38 20.32 -13.90
C ALA A 138 -12.99 19.68 -13.91
N ALA A 139 -12.08 20.12 -14.80
CA ALA A 139 -10.70 19.65 -14.84
C ALA A 139 -9.90 20.08 -13.60
N LYS A 140 -10.07 21.33 -13.13
CA LYS A 140 -9.46 21.78 -11.86
C LYS A 140 -9.92 20.95 -10.67
N ARG A 141 -11.22 20.62 -10.61
CA ARG A 141 -11.76 19.72 -9.58
C ARG A 141 -11.13 18.33 -9.68
N GLN A 142 -10.99 17.79 -10.88
CA GLN A 142 -10.35 16.49 -11.10
C GLN A 142 -8.88 16.49 -10.64
N LEU A 143 -8.12 17.57 -10.92
CA LEU A 143 -6.74 17.70 -10.43
C LEU A 143 -6.65 17.61 -8.90
N ILE A 144 -7.61 18.19 -8.17
CA ILE A 144 -7.64 18.08 -6.70
C ILE A 144 -7.83 16.62 -6.29
N SER A 145 -8.75 15.88 -6.94
CA SER A 145 -8.94 14.45 -6.70
C SER A 145 -7.67 13.64 -7.01
N ASP A 146 -6.99 13.93 -8.12
CA ASP A 146 -5.76 13.25 -8.52
C ASP A 146 -4.62 13.51 -7.52
N ARG A 147 -4.55 14.72 -6.94
CA ARG A 147 -3.58 15.05 -5.87
C ARG A 147 -3.87 14.32 -4.56
N ILE A 148 -5.15 14.17 -4.20
CA ILE A 148 -5.54 13.38 -3.02
C ILE A 148 -5.17 11.90 -3.21
N GLU A 149 -5.35 11.38 -4.42
CA GLU A 149 -4.95 10.01 -4.78
C GLU A 149 -3.42 9.83 -4.70
N LEU A 150 -2.66 10.79 -5.23
CA LEU A 150 -1.21 10.81 -5.09
C LEU A 150 -0.75 10.85 -3.62
N ALA A 151 -1.37 11.71 -2.80
CA ALA A 151 -1.06 11.78 -1.37
C ALA A 151 -1.32 10.44 -0.65
N ARG A 152 -2.41 9.76 -1.02
CA ARG A 152 -2.73 8.41 -0.51
C ARG A 152 -1.70 7.37 -0.96
N ALA A 153 -1.32 7.36 -2.24
CA ALA A 153 -0.35 6.43 -2.79
C ALA A 153 1.04 6.58 -2.13
N LEU A 154 1.40 7.80 -1.74
CA LEU A 154 2.63 8.08 -0.98
C LEU A 154 2.56 7.68 0.50
N GLY A 155 1.46 7.06 0.94
CA GLY A 155 1.32 6.51 2.28
C GLY A 155 0.34 7.26 3.19
N GLY A 156 -0.19 8.42 2.80
CA GLY A 156 -1.27 9.14 3.49
C GLY A 156 -0.94 9.71 4.88
N GLU A 157 -0.29 8.95 5.76
CA GLU A 157 -0.05 9.24 7.18
C GLU A 157 0.87 10.45 7.42
N TRP A 158 1.81 10.72 6.50
CA TRP A 158 2.65 11.94 6.57
C TRP A 158 1.81 13.22 6.46
N THR A 159 0.64 13.15 5.80
CA THR A 159 -0.30 14.29 5.70
C THR A 159 -1.02 14.52 7.01
N ASP A 160 -1.37 13.46 7.75
CA ASP A 160 -2.04 13.56 9.05
C ASP A 160 -1.11 14.13 10.12
N GLU A 161 0.19 13.81 10.05
CA GLU A 161 1.23 14.38 10.93
C GLU A 161 1.42 15.89 10.67
N ILE A 162 1.58 16.28 9.40
CA ILE A 162 1.71 17.69 9.00
C ILE A 162 0.44 18.48 9.36
N MET A 163 -0.75 17.93 9.10
CA MET A 163 -2.02 18.60 9.43
C MET A 163 -2.24 18.73 10.94
N LYS A 164 -1.82 17.75 11.75
CA LYS A 164 -1.78 17.89 13.21
C LYS A 164 -0.89 19.04 13.64
N GLU A 165 0.32 19.13 13.08
CA GLU A 165 1.29 20.16 13.40
C GLU A 165 0.78 21.57 13.08
N TYR A 166 0.21 21.78 11.89
CA TYR A 166 -0.44 23.05 11.52
C TYR A 166 -1.62 23.42 12.42
N LEU A 167 -2.41 22.44 12.87
CA LEU A 167 -3.55 22.69 13.76
C LEU A 167 -3.14 22.93 15.22
N THR A 168 -2.01 22.37 15.66
CA THR A 168 -1.42 22.65 16.98
C THR A 168 -0.75 24.02 17.01
N ASP A 169 -0.04 24.41 15.95
CA ASP A 169 0.61 25.72 15.83
C ASP A 169 -0.41 26.86 15.81
N LYS A 170 -1.51 26.69 15.06
CA LYS A 170 -2.60 27.69 15.02
C LYS A 170 -3.37 27.83 16.33
N LYS A 171 -3.44 26.78 17.15
CA LYS A 171 -4.04 26.84 18.50
C LYS A 171 -3.11 27.50 19.52
N GLY A 172 -1.79 27.43 19.34
CA GLY A 172 -0.82 28.14 20.18
C GLY A 172 -0.85 29.66 19.95
N SER A 173 -1.05 30.10 18.70
CA SER A 173 -1.10 31.52 18.35
C SER A 173 -2.37 32.26 18.80
N THR A 174 -3.46 31.56 19.14
CA THR A 174 -4.73 32.20 19.57
C THR A 174 -4.81 32.56 21.06
N TYR A 175 -3.73 32.37 21.83
CA TYR A 175 -3.69 32.68 23.27
C TYR A 175 -2.61 33.69 23.69
N GLU A 176 -1.96 34.39 22.74
CA GLU A 176 -0.92 35.41 23.03
C GLU A 176 -1.33 36.86 22.68
N HIS A 177 -2.62 37.19 22.75
CA HIS A 177 -3.08 38.58 22.75
C HIS A 177 -3.96 38.87 23.96
#